data_AF-A0A7W9WG36-F1
#
_entry.id   AF-A0A7W9WG36-F1
#
_cell.length_a   1.000
_cell.length_b   1.000
_cell.length_c   1.000
_cell.angle_alpha   90.00
_cell.angle_beta   90.00
_cell.angle_gamma   90.00
#
_symmetry.space_group_name_H-M   'P 1'
#
loop_
_entity.id
_entity.type
_entity.pdbx_description
1 polymer ?
#
loop_
_entity_poly.entity_id
_entity_poly.type
_entity_poly.pdbx_seq_one_letter_code
_entity_poly.pdbx_strand_id
1 'polypeptide(L)'
;MAPRVDNLDILVEGEIWGINLAEWSHDPDDPQPGKLTITVNNGTGNWIDVVMDSIYPDHQRIWTSGHFPRGQARTHEEEVIYHRDKTIKVNRWRPMNPFGIPRDAGGQLVFSMPDRGDVKIDITVIG
;
A
#
# COMPACT_ATOMS: atom_id res chain seq x y z
N MET A 1 15.38 19.75 -13.87
CA MET A 1 16.11 19.81 -12.58
C MET A 1 16.17 18.39 -12.01
N ALA A 2 16.81 18.15 -10.87
CA ALA A 2 16.65 16.86 -10.19
C ALA A 2 15.25 16.84 -9.52
N PRO A 3 14.54 15.70 -9.53
CA PRO A 3 13.23 15.59 -8.88
C PRO A 3 13.37 15.82 -7.38
N ARG A 4 12.37 16.48 -6.77
CA ARG A 4 12.24 16.65 -5.33
C ARG A 4 11.63 15.38 -4.74
N VAL A 5 12.14 14.93 -3.60
CA VAL A 5 11.59 13.80 -2.85
C VAL A 5 11.07 14.33 -1.52
N ASP A 6 9.79 14.08 -1.25
CA ASP A 6 9.11 14.39 0.01
C ASP A 6 8.62 13.08 0.66
N ASN A 7 8.47 13.07 1.98
CA ASN A 7 7.87 11.95 2.68
C ASN A 7 6.37 11.89 2.38
N LEU A 8 5.85 10.68 2.20
CA LEU A 8 4.41 10.44 2.11
C LEU A 8 3.85 10.15 3.51
N ASP A 9 2.87 10.92 3.94
CA ASP A 9 2.19 10.68 5.20
C ASP A 9 1.29 9.44 5.10
N ILE A 10 1.61 8.43 5.92
CA ILE A 10 0.83 7.20 6.03
C ILE A 10 0.32 7.07 7.47
N LEU A 11 -0.99 7.02 7.62
CA LEU A 11 -1.64 6.66 8.87
C LEU A 11 -1.58 5.14 9.04
N VAL A 12 -0.97 4.68 10.13
CA VAL A 12 -0.97 3.28 10.53
C VAL A 12 -1.93 3.09 11.69
N GLU A 13 -2.93 2.24 11.51
CA GLU A 13 -3.80 1.81 12.59
C GLU A 13 -3.51 0.34 12.91
N GLY A 14 -3.28 0.04 14.19
CA GLY A 14 -2.89 -1.28 14.66
C GLY A 14 -1.40 -1.57 14.46
N GLU A 15 -0.81 -2.31 15.40
CA GLU A 15 0.63 -2.60 15.46
C GLU A 15 1.02 -3.81 14.58
N ILE A 16 0.59 -3.82 13.31
CA ILE A 16 0.84 -4.95 12.39
C ILE A 16 1.61 -4.56 11.13
N TRP A 17 1.84 -3.27 10.90
CA TRP A 17 2.56 -2.74 9.75
C TRP A 17 3.83 -2.00 10.18
N GLY A 18 4.95 -2.36 9.57
CA GLY A 18 6.18 -1.56 9.58
C GLY A 18 6.32 -0.83 8.25
N ILE A 19 6.58 0.47 8.29
CA ILE A 19 6.89 1.28 7.10
C ILE A 19 8.39 1.29 6.92
N ASN A 20 8.87 0.70 5.83
CA ASN A 20 10.28 0.72 5.46
C ASN A 20 10.60 1.98 4.63
N LEU A 21 9.69 2.34 3.73
CA LEU A 21 9.79 3.49 2.84
C LEU A 21 8.39 4.03 2.53
N ALA A 22 8.24 5.35 2.53
CA ALA A 22 7.02 6.03 2.11
C ALA A 22 7.40 7.40 1.56
N GLU A 23 7.58 7.49 0.25
CA GLU A 23 8.13 8.67 -0.41
C GLU A 23 7.36 9.01 -1.68
N TRP A 24 7.42 10.29 -2.01
CA TRP A 24 6.84 10.86 -3.21
C TRP A 24 7.87 11.74 -3.92
N SER A 25 8.20 11.40 -5.16
CA SER A 25 9.17 12.09 -6.00
C SER A 25 8.47 12.88 -7.10
N HIS A 26 8.63 14.21 -7.15
CA HIS A 26 7.97 15.08 -8.12
C HIS A 26 8.88 16.19 -8.64
N ASP A 27 8.61 16.66 -9.86
CA ASP A 27 9.17 17.90 -10.37
C ASP A 27 8.14 19.03 -10.13
N PRO A 28 8.48 20.06 -9.34
CA PRO A 28 7.56 21.17 -9.08
C PRO A 28 7.31 22.03 -10.32
N ASP A 29 8.26 22.06 -11.26
CA ASP A 29 8.23 22.89 -12.46
C ASP A 29 7.63 22.16 -13.67
N ASP A 30 7.64 20.81 -13.67
CA ASP A 30 6.98 19.96 -14.68
C ASP A 30 6.10 18.88 -14.03
N PRO A 31 4.86 19.23 -13.63
CA PRO A 31 3.97 18.32 -12.94
C PRO A 31 3.40 17.23 -13.86
N GLN A 32 4.09 16.10 -13.96
CA GLN A 32 3.59 14.92 -14.68
C GLN A 32 3.05 13.86 -13.72
N PRO A 33 1.98 13.12 -14.08
CA PRO A 33 1.60 11.91 -13.36
C PRO A 33 2.74 10.89 -13.44
N GLY A 34 3.17 10.38 -12.28
CA GLY A 34 4.10 9.27 -12.21
C GLY A 34 3.39 7.94 -11.93
N LYS A 35 4.13 7.02 -11.31
CA LYS A 35 3.65 5.70 -10.92
C LYS A 35 3.52 5.56 -9.40
N LEU A 36 2.46 4.91 -8.96
CA LEU A 36 2.37 4.29 -7.66
C LEU A 36 3.08 2.92 -7.73
N THR A 37 4.09 2.73 -6.89
CA THR A 37 4.72 1.44 -6.64
C THR A 37 4.60 1.12 -5.17
N ILE A 38 3.93 0.01 -4.85
CA ILE A 38 3.82 -0.48 -3.48
C ILE A 38 4.34 -1.90 -3.40
N THR A 39 5.29 -2.12 -2.49
CA THR A 39 5.84 -3.43 -2.16
C THR A 39 5.42 -3.81 -0.76
N VAL A 40 4.87 -5.02 -0.62
CA VAL A 40 4.42 -5.57 0.65
C VAL A 40 5.20 -6.84 0.94
N ASN A 41 5.94 -6.81 2.05
CA ASN A 41 6.71 -7.94 2.55
C ASN A 41 5.93 -8.66 3.65
N ASN A 42 5.81 -9.99 3.53
CA ASN A 42 5.19 -10.77 4.58
C ASN A 42 6.22 -11.23 5.63
N GLY A 43 6.33 -10.51 6.74
CA GLY A 43 7.20 -10.89 7.86
C GLY A 43 6.60 -11.96 8.78
N THR A 44 5.28 -12.20 8.71
CA THR A 44 4.54 -13.02 9.70
C THR A 44 3.51 -13.99 9.10
N GLY A 45 2.85 -14.78 9.94
CA GLY A 45 1.82 -15.74 9.52
C GLY A 45 2.35 -16.86 8.61
N ASN A 46 1.46 -17.79 8.22
CA ASN A 46 1.80 -18.82 7.23
C ASN A 46 1.68 -18.25 5.81
N TRP A 47 0.58 -17.53 5.57
CA TRP A 47 0.33 -16.74 4.38
C TRP A 47 -0.47 -15.50 4.78
N ILE A 48 -0.38 -14.46 3.97
CA ILE A 48 -1.25 -13.29 4.04
C ILE A 48 -1.80 -12.96 2.65
N ASP A 49 -2.90 -12.22 2.67
CA ASP A 49 -3.49 -11.52 1.55
C ASP A 49 -3.49 -10.03 1.86
N VAL A 50 -3.18 -9.21 0.88
CA VAL A 50 -3.29 -7.77 0.99
C VAL A 50 -4.24 -7.23 -0.04
N VAL A 51 -5.08 -6.32 0.42
CA VAL A 51 -6.12 -5.69 -0.36
C VAL A 51 -5.92 -4.19 -0.28
N MET A 52 -5.92 -3.54 -1.45
CA MET A 52 -5.92 -2.09 -1.56
C MET A 52 -7.26 -1.64 -2.11
N ASP A 53 -7.90 -0.75 -1.38
CA ASP A 53 -9.16 -0.13 -1.75
C ASP A 53 -8.98 1.40 -1.79
N SER A 54 -9.52 2.05 -2.82
CA SER A 54 -9.87 3.47 -2.72
C SER A 54 -11.09 3.58 -1.83
N ILE A 55 -11.08 4.48 -0.84
CA ILE A 55 -12.23 4.73 0.05
C ILE A 55 -12.88 6.11 -0.17
N TYR A 56 -12.25 6.97 -0.96
CA TYR A 56 -12.77 8.28 -1.36
C TYR A 56 -12.20 8.65 -2.75
N PRO A 57 -12.98 9.30 -3.65
CA PRO A 57 -14.40 9.63 -3.49
C PRO A 57 -15.31 8.40 -3.55
N ASP A 58 -14.87 7.35 -4.27
CA ASP A 58 -15.62 6.12 -4.43
C ASP A 58 -14.90 4.92 -3.78
N HIS A 59 -15.69 3.97 -3.29
CA HIS A 59 -15.18 2.72 -2.76
C HIS A 59 -14.90 1.73 -3.90
N GLN A 60 -13.63 1.52 -4.25
CA GLN A 60 -13.22 0.65 -5.35
C GLN A 60 -12.02 -0.20 -4.96
N ARG A 61 -12.09 -1.51 -5.23
CA ARG A 61 -10.93 -2.39 -5.13
C ARG A 61 -9.91 -2.06 -6.21
N ILE A 62 -8.73 -1.66 -5.79
CA ILE A 62 -7.58 -1.34 -6.66
C ILE A 62 -6.78 -2.62 -6.90
N TRP A 63 -6.45 -3.34 -5.83
CA TRP A 63 -5.55 -4.48 -5.92
C TRP A 63 -5.86 -5.55 -4.87
N THR A 64 -5.54 -6.79 -5.22
CA THR A 64 -5.50 -7.94 -4.30
C THR A 64 -4.26 -8.75 -4.63
N SER A 65 -3.41 -8.98 -3.63
CA SER A 65 -2.13 -9.66 -3.82
C SER A 65 -2.26 -11.15 -4.14
N GLY A 66 -3.38 -11.76 -3.74
CA GLY A 66 -3.51 -13.21 -3.57
C GLY A 66 -2.56 -13.76 -2.51
N HIS A 67 -2.76 -15.03 -2.13
CA HIS A 67 -2.06 -15.59 -0.97
C HIS A 67 -0.56 -15.63 -1.23
N PHE A 68 0.24 -15.04 -0.34
CA PHE A 68 1.69 -15.18 -0.38
C PHE A 68 2.27 -15.57 0.98
N PRO A 69 3.18 -16.56 1.01
CA PRO A 69 3.70 -17.13 2.23
C PRO A 69 4.69 -16.19 2.93
N ARG A 70 5.06 -16.54 4.16
CA ARG A 70 6.07 -15.82 4.93
C ARG A 70 7.40 -15.72 4.19
N GLY A 71 8.04 -14.56 4.30
CA GLY A 71 9.32 -14.26 3.66
C GLY A 71 9.22 -13.93 2.17
N GLN A 72 8.00 -13.93 1.59
CA GLN A 72 7.77 -13.44 0.23
C GLN A 72 7.26 -12.01 0.23
N ALA A 73 7.43 -11.36 -0.92
CA ALA A 73 6.92 -10.04 -1.19
C ALA A 73 6.01 -10.03 -2.41
N ARG A 74 5.11 -9.06 -2.45
CA ARG A 74 4.27 -8.73 -3.61
C ARG A 74 4.39 -7.26 -3.91
N THR A 75 4.54 -6.94 -5.20
CA THR A 75 4.61 -5.56 -5.69
C THR A 75 3.43 -5.30 -6.61
N HIS A 76 2.80 -4.15 -6.45
CA HIS A 76 1.80 -3.60 -7.36
C HIS A 76 2.30 -2.28 -7.93
N GLU A 77 2.07 -2.08 -9.22
CA GLU A 77 2.41 -0.84 -9.93
C GLU A 77 1.21 -0.35 -10.73
N GLU A 78 0.93 0.95 -10.63
CA GLU A 78 -0.14 1.58 -11.40
C GLU A 78 0.17 3.07 -11.62
N GLU A 79 -0.43 3.68 -12.63
CA GLU A 79 -0.26 5.11 -12.87
C GLU A 79 -1.03 5.93 -11.82
N VAL A 80 -0.38 6.95 -11.25
CA VAL A 80 -0.98 7.85 -10.25
C VAL A 80 -2.23 8.54 -10.79
N ILE A 81 -2.30 8.77 -12.11
CA ILE A 81 -3.44 9.44 -12.76
C ILE A 81 -4.78 8.77 -12.46
N TYR A 82 -4.81 7.44 -12.28
CA TYR A 82 -6.05 6.71 -11.95
C TYR A 82 -6.49 6.87 -10.51
N HIS A 83 -5.61 7.36 -9.63
CA HIS A 83 -5.84 7.46 -8.19
C HIS A 83 -5.66 8.87 -7.63
N ARG A 84 -5.58 9.90 -8.48
CA ARG A 84 -5.51 11.30 -8.06
C ARG A 84 -6.66 11.64 -7.11
N ASP A 85 -6.32 12.37 -6.04
CA ASP A 85 -7.23 12.79 -4.98
C ASP A 85 -7.93 11.63 -4.23
N LYS A 86 -7.51 10.38 -4.49
CA LYS A 86 -8.06 9.23 -3.79
C LYS A 86 -7.37 9.02 -2.46
N THR A 87 -8.17 8.62 -1.48
CA THR A 87 -7.64 8.05 -0.24
C THR A 87 -7.57 6.55 -0.41
N ILE A 88 -6.36 6.00 -0.29
CA ILE A 88 -6.11 4.56 -0.41
C ILE A 88 -6.00 3.95 0.98
N LYS A 89 -6.69 2.83 1.15
CA LYS A 89 -6.65 1.99 2.34
C LYS A 89 -6.06 0.63 1.98
N VAL A 90 -5.10 0.17 2.78
CA VAL A 90 -4.45 -1.14 2.64
C VAL A 90 -4.81 -1.99 3.86
N ASN A 91 -5.39 -3.16 3.61
CA ASN A 91 -5.81 -4.11 4.64
C ASN A 91 -5.11 -5.46 4.44
N ARG A 92 -4.96 -6.19 5.54
CA ARG A 92 -4.40 -7.53 5.54
C ARG A 92 -5.43 -8.57 5.97
N TRP A 93 -5.48 -9.64 5.20
CA TRP A 93 -6.22 -10.86 5.49
C TRP A 93 -5.25 -12.00 5.79
N ARG A 94 -5.57 -12.84 6.78
CA ARG A 94 -4.76 -14.02 7.10
C ARG A 94 -5.65 -15.15 7.64
N PRO A 95 -5.19 -16.41 7.64
CA PRO A 95 -5.93 -17.51 8.24
C PRO A 95 -5.87 -17.38 9.77
N MET A 96 -7.03 -17.34 10.44
CA MET A 96 -7.08 -17.30 11.93
C MET A 96 -7.22 -18.67 12.58
N ASN A 97 -7.53 -19.72 11.82
CA ASN A 97 -7.85 -21.04 12.34
C ASN A 97 -7.20 -22.16 11.51
N PRO A 98 -7.15 -23.40 12.03
CA PRO A 98 -6.56 -24.55 11.32
C PRO A 98 -7.24 -24.86 9.98
N PHE A 99 -8.46 -24.36 9.79
CA PHE A 99 -9.26 -24.53 8.58
C PHE A 99 -8.95 -23.50 7.49
N GLY A 100 -8.08 -22.51 7.76
CA GLY A 100 -7.60 -21.57 6.75
C GLY A 100 -8.63 -20.53 6.31
N ILE A 101 -9.68 -20.26 7.09
CA ILE A 101 -10.70 -19.28 6.72
C ILE A 101 -10.08 -17.88 6.78
N PRO A 102 -10.06 -17.11 5.66
CA PRO A 102 -9.54 -15.76 5.64
C PRO A 102 -10.41 -14.85 6.51
N ARG A 103 -9.79 -14.07 7.40
CA ARG A 103 -10.45 -12.97 8.10
C ARG A 103 -9.57 -11.75 8.10
N ASP A 104 -10.20 -10.57 8.16
CA ASP A 104 -9.52 -9.32 8.50
C ASP A 104 -8.76 -9.54 9.81
N ALA A 105 -7.44 -9.47 9.70
CA ALA A 105 -6.52 -9.83 10.76
C ALA A 105 -6.12 -8.62 11.62
N GLY A 106 -6.88 -7.52 11.51
CA GLY A 106 -6.68 -6.27 12.22
C GLY A 106 -5.59 -5.43 11.58
N GLY A 107 -5.74 -4.11 11.75
CA GLY A 107 -4.84 -3.05 11.33
C GLY A 107 -4.89 -2.68 9.85
N GLN A 108 -4.69 -1.41 9.57
CA GLN A 108 -4.82 -0.79 8.25
C GLN A 108 -3.75 0.27 8.03
N LEU A 109 -3.39 0.48 6.76
CA LEU A 109 -2.64 1.67 6.33
C LEU A 109 -3.57 2.56 5.52
N VAL A 110 -3.51 3.86 5.76
CA VAL A 110 -4.29 4.84 5.02
C VAL A 110 -3.38 5.97 4.56
N PHE A 111 -3.45 6.33 3.28
CA PHE A 111 -2.70 7.45 2.72
C PHE A 111 -3.48 8.12 1.59
N SER A 112 -3.19 9.40 1.37
CA SER A 112 -3.76 10.16 0.26
C SER A 112 -2.79 10.16 -0.93
N MET A 113 -3.31 9.90 -2.12
CA MET A 113 -2.52 9.95 -3.33
C MET A 113 -2.23 11.39 -3.75
N PRO A 114 -0.96 11.74 -4.04
CA PRO A 114 -0.64 13.03 -4.64
C PRO A 114 -1.16 13.12 -6.08
N ASP A 115 -1.22 14.33 -6.61
CA ASP A 115 -1.74 14.66 -7.94
C ASP A 115 -0.74 14.37 -9.09
N ARG A 116 0.55 14.33 -8.77
CA ARG A 116 1.68 14.19 -9.70
C ARG A 116 2.81 13.36 -9.10
N GLY A 117 3.85 13.09 -9.86
CA GLY A 117 5.07 12.42 -9.38
C GLY A 117 4.92 10.92 -9.13
N ASP A 118 6.05 10.28 -8.82
CA ASP A 118 6.16 8.87 -8.48
C ASP A 118 5.98 8.65 -6.98
N VAL A 119 5.13 7.71 -6.59
CA VAL A 119 4.91 7.31 -5.20
C VAL A 119 5.53 5.94 -4.98
N LYS A 120 6.42 5.82 -3.99
CA LYS A 120 7.03 4.56 -3.59
C LYS A 120 6.73 4.26 -2.13
N ILE A 121 6.14 3.09 -1.91
CA ILE A 121 5.81 2.59 -0.59
C ILE A 121 6.40 1.19 -0.44
N ASP A 122 7.21 0.97 0.58
CA ASP A 122 7.69 -0.35 1.00
C ASP A 122 7.23 -0.58 2.44
N ILE A 123 6.43 -1.62 2.63
CA ILE A 123 5.87 -2.00 3.92
C ILE A 123 6.14 -3.46 4.24
N THR A 124 6.22 -3.76 5.54
CA THR A 124 6.35 -5.11 6.06
C THR A 124 5.24 -5.40 7.04
N VAL A 125 4.60 -6.56 6.90
CA VAL A 125 3.68 -7.08 7.91
C VAL A 125 4.50 -7.68 9.06
N ILE A 126 4.33 -7.16 10.28
CA ILE A 126 5.14 -7.50 11.46
C ILE A 126 4.37 -8.15 12.62
N GLY A 127 3.03 -8.16 12.60
CA GLY A 127 2.17 -8.75 13.65
C GLY A 127 1.31 -9.92 13.21
#